data_AF-A0A920N4A2-F1
#
_entry.id   AF-A0A920N4A2-F1
#
_cell.length_a   1.000
_cell.length_b   1.000
_cell.length_c   1.000
_cell.angle_alpha   90.00
_cell.angle_beta   90.00
_cell.angle_gamma   90.00
#
_symmetry.space_group_name_H-M   'P 1'
#
loop_
_entity.id
_entity.type
_entity.pdbx_description
1 polymer ?
#
loop_
_entity_poly.entity_id
_entity_poly.type
_entity_poly.pdbx_seq_one_letter_code
_entity_poly.pdbx_strand_id
1 'polypeptide(L)'
;MRTAISTSKPKKGAGKVADPGNFPAPDGVVWHLLLPVSKGWGAGVKSRFDVKTLKDRIDRIDSEGGVVTLDVPVAPDGTVPRDVLGVLEAVGRDIEKLKDGSRSY
;
A
#
# COMPACT_ATOMS: atom_id res chain seq x y z
N MET A 1 -15.06 -3.17 44.61
CA MET A 1 -14.45 -2.14 43.74
C MET A 1 -13.28 -2.78 42.99
N ARG A 2 -13.40 -3.00 41.67
CA ARG A 2 -12.29 -3.43 40.81
C ARG A 2 -12.00 -2.28 39.85
N THR A 3 -10.93 -1.54 40.12
CA THR A 3 -10.43 -0.52 39.19
C THR A 3 -9.60 -1.24 38.14
N ALA A 4 -10.16 -1.41 36.94
CA ALA A 4 -9.41 -1.88 35.78
C ALA A 4 -8.46 -0.76 35.33
N ILE A 5 -7.17 -1.05 35.29
CA ILE A 5 -6.17 -0.21 34.63
C ILE A 5 -6.43 -0.35 33.13
N SER A 6 -7.01 0.67 32.52
CA SER A 6 -7.05 0.82 31.07
C SER A 6 -6.12 1.96 30.68
N THR A 7 -4.90 1.62 30.29
CA THR A 7 -4.06 2.48 29.46
C THR A 7 -3.59 1.67 28.27
N SER A 8 -4.50 1.43 27.33
CA SER A 8 -4.12 0.93 26.01
C SER A 8 -3.09 1.89 25.42
N LYS A 9 -1.86 1.41 25.16
CA LYS A 9 -0.88 2.17 24.39
C LYS A 9 -1.55 2.60 23.07
N PRO A 10 -1.41 3.86 22.64
CA PRO A 10 -1.89 4.24 21.31
C PRO A 10 -1.27 3.28 20.29
N LYS A 11 -2.09 2.69 19.42
CA LYS A 11 -1.57 1.88 18.30
C LYS A 11 -0.54 2.74 17.57
N LYS A 12 0.66 2.20 17.34
CA LYS A 12 1.73 2.90 16.64
C LYS A 12 1.16 3.43 15.31
N GLY A 13 1.14 4.76 15.13
CA GLY A 13 0.71 5.38 13.87
C GLY A 13 -0.72 5.92 13.77
N ALA A 14 -1.43 6.17 14.88
CA ALA A 14 -2.75 6.83 14.82
C ALA A 14 -2.70 8.14 14.02
N GLY A 15 -3.18 8.10 12.77
CA GLY A 15 -3.30 9.23 11.85
C GLY A 15 -2.16 9.45 10.85
N LYS A 16 -1.05 8.69 10.92
CA LYS A 16 0.07 8.82 9.97
C LYS A 16 -0.01 7.79 8.84
N VAL A 17 0.38 8.19 7.63
CA VAL A 17 0.50 7.28 6.49
C VAL A 17 1.63 6.29 6.75
N ALA A 18 1.39 5.01 6.46
CA ALA A 18 2.41 3.97 6.56
C ALA A 18 3.39 4.12 5.37
N ASP A 19 4.56 4.69 5.67
CA ASP A 19 5.70 4.91 4.77
C ASP A 19 7.02 4.82 5.58
N PRO A 20 8.17 4.58 4.92
CA PRO A 20 9.45 4.46 5.60
C PRO A 20 9.82 5.69 6.45
N GLY A 21 9.51 6.91 6.00
CA GLY A 21 9.80 8.13 6.75
C GLY A 21 9.07 8.23 8.10
N ASN A 22 7.83 7.76 8.16
CA ASN A 22 7.04 7.74 9.40
C ASN A 22 7.33 6.52 10.29
N PHE A 23 7.77 5.41 9.70
CA PHE A 23 7.98 4.14 10.39
C PHE A 23 9.25 3.44 9.89
N PRO A 24 10.44 3.99 10.17
CA PRO A 24 11.68 3.47 9.58
C PRO A 24 11.93 2.01 9.99
N ALA A 25 12.43 1.22 9.04
CA ALA A 25 12.95 -0.11 9.32
C ALA A 25 14.32 -0.01 10.01
N PRO A 26 14.72 -1.03 10.79
CA PRO A 26 16.08 -1.13 11.31
C PRO A 26 17.12 -1.18 10.18
N ASP A 27 18.36 -0.82 10.50
CA ASP A 27 19.48 -0.90 9.56
C ASP A 27 19.62 -2.33 8.99
N GLY A 28 19.84 -2.42 7.69
CA GLY A 28 19.96 -3.69 6.97
C GLY A 28 18.62 -4.40 6.70
N VAL A 29 17.48 -3.80 7.06
CA VAL A 29 16.13 -4.33 6.79
C VAL A 29 15.40 -3.45 5.80
N VAL A 30 14.85 -4.06 4.75
CA VAL A 30 14.01 -3.34 3.79
C VAL A 30 12.62 -3.14 4.37
N TRP A 31 12.13 -1.90 4.32
CA TRP A 31 10.76 -1.58 4.70
C TRP A 31 9.79 -2.04 3.60
N HIS A 32 8.79 -2.84 3.95
CA HIS A 32 7.84 -3.41 2.99
C HIS A 32 6.40 -3.10 3.38
N LEU A 33 5.60 -2.60 2.43
CA LEU A 33 4.16 -2.43 2.57
C LEU A 33 3.40 -3.44 1.69
N LEU A 34 2.63 -4.29 2.35
CA LEU A 34 1.57 -5.07 1.71
C LEU A 34 0.25 -4.29 1.76
N LEU A 35 -0.42 -4.09 0.62
CA LEU A 35 -1.59 -3.24 0.49
C LEU A 35 -2.69 -3.88 -0.38
N PRO A 36 -3.95 -3.99 0.09
CA PRO A 36 -5.04 -4.43 -0.77
C PRO A 36 -5.40 -3.31 -1.75
N VAL A 37 -5.42 -3.63 -3.05
CA VAL A 37 -5.78 -2.68 -4.11
C VAL A 37 -7.29 -2.41 -4.14
N SER A 38 -8.09 -3.31 -3.59
CA SER A 38 -9.56 -3.28 -3.55
C SER A 38 -10.10 -3.14 -2.11
N LYS A 39 -11.39 -3.43 -1.91
CA LYS A 39 -12.11 -3.23 -0.62
C LYS A 39 -11.51 -4.04 0.55
N GLY A 40 -10.78 -5.12 0.30
CA GLY A 40 -10.12 -5.92 1.32
C GLY A 40 -9.18 -6.96 0.71
N TRP A 41 -8.56 -7.76 1.59
CA TRP A 41 -7.61 -8.81 1.22
C TRP A 41 -8.26 -9.87 0.34
N GLY A 42 -7.73 -10.08 -0.86
CA GLY A 42 -8.26 -11.01 -1.85
C GLY A 42 -9.72 -10.74 -2.25
N ALA A 43 -10.25 -9.55 -1.96
CA ALA A 43 -11.70 -9.29 -2.02
C ALA A 43 -12.06 -7.96 -2.69
N GLY A 44 -13.18 -7.96 -3.42
CA GLY A 44 -13.74 -6.79 -4.07
C GLY A 44 -13.49 -6.75 -5.58
N VAL A 45 -14.31 -5.97 -6.27
CA VAL A 45 -14.31 -5.91 -7.74
C VAL A 45 -13.88 -4.56 -8.30
N LYS A 46 -13.64 -3.58 -7.41
CA LYS A 46 -13.20 -2.22 -7.75
C LYS A 46 -11.94 -1.87 -6.98
N SER A 47 -11.03 -1.15 -7.63
CA SER A 47 -9.92 -0.51 -6.95
C SER A 47 -10.47 0.50 -5.94
N ARG A 48 -9.84 0.58 -4.75
CA ARG A 48 -10.12 1.64 -3.78
C ARG A 48 -9.23 2.87 -3.97
N PHE A 49 -8.30 2.81 -4.91
CA PHE A 49 -7.44 3.92 -5.31
C PHE A 49 -7.76 4.32 -6.75
N ASP A 50 -7.75 5.63 -7.01
CA ASP A 50 -7.52 6.10 -8.37
C ASP A 50 -6.04 5.88 -8.76
N VAL A 51 -5.76 5.98 -10.07
CA VAL A 51 -4.43 5.72 -10.63
C VAL A 51 -3.39 6.68 -10.05
N LYS A 52 -3.72 7.97 -9.89
CA LYS A 52 -2.77 8.98 -9.39
C LYS A 52 -2.40 8.67 -7.94
N THR A 53 -3.40 8.48 -7.08
CA THR A 53 -3.19 8.15 -5.66
C THR A 53 -2.33 6.90 -5.49
N LEU A 54 -2.53 5.87 -6.33
CA LEU A 54 -1.71 4.66 -6.26
C LEU A 54 -0.27 4.88 -6.73
N LYS A 55 -0.06 5.65 -7.81
CA LYS A 55 1.28 6.05 -8.29
C LYS A 55 2.02 6.86 -7.23
N ASP A 56 1.43 7.95 -6.73
CA ASP A 56 2.02 8.83 -5.72
C ASP A 56 2.45 8.03 -4.47
N ARG A 57 1.70 6.98 -4.11
CA ARG A 57 2.01 6.14 -2.95
C ARG A 57 3.16 5.17 -3.20
N ILE A 58 3.22 4.54 -4.37
CA ILE A 58 4.33 3.65 -4.75
C ILE A 58 5.61 4.48 -4.87
N ASP A 59 5.56 5.57 -5.63
CA ASP A 59 6.66 6.50 -5.88
C ASP A 59 7.27 7.03 -4.58
N ARG A 60 6.42 7.47 -3.65
CA ARG A 60 6.88 7.93 -2.34
C ARG A 60 7.59 6.81 -1.57
N ILE A 61 7.00 5.62 -1.47
CA ILE A 61 7.59 4.51 -0.70
C ILE A 61 8.93 4.08 -1.32
N ASP A 62 9.00 4.00 -2.65
CA ASP A 62 10.22 3.66 -3.38
C ASP A 62 11.32 4.71 -3.18
N SER A 63 10.98 6.00 -3.30
CA SER A 63 11.92 7.11 -3.06
C SER A 63 12.46 7.18 -1.63
N GLU A 64 11.74 6.57 -0.68
CA GLU A 64 12.15 6.46 0.72
C GLU A 64 12.86 5.12 1.02
N GLY A 65 13.20 4.32 0.00
CA GLY A 65 13.92 3.05 0.11
C GLY A 65 13.07 1.86 0.55
N GLY A 66 11.74 2.01 0.52
CA GLY A 66 10.79 0.95 0.80
C GLY A 66 10.31 0.25 -0.47
N VAL A 67 9.51 -0.80 -0.28
CA VAL A 67 8.90 -1.57 -1.38
C VAL A 67 7.41 -1.79 -1.12
N VAL A 68 6.64 -1.89 -2.20
CA VAL A 68 5.18 -2.14 -2.14
C VAL A 68 4.85 -3.47 -2.81
N THR A 69 4.01 -4.26 -2.16
CA THR A 69 3.29 -5.38 -2.78
C THR A 69 1.79 -5.09 -2.75
N LEU A 70 1.16 -5.22 -3.91
CA LEU A 70 -0.28 -5.06 -4.06
C LEU A 70 -0.94 -6.44 -3.94
N ASP A 71 -1.85 -6.56 -2.98
CA ASP A 71 -2.77 -7.68 -2.91
C ASP A 71 -3.93 -7.44 -3.89
N VAL A 72 -4.11 -8.38 -4.81
CA VAL A 72 -5.02 -8.28 -5.95
C VAL A 72 -6.11 -9.35 -5.83
N PRO A 73 -7.39 -9.00 -5.86
CA PRO A 73 -8.49 -9.97 -5.82
C PRO A 73 -8.53 -10.80 -7.11
N VAL A 74 -8.89 -12.07 -6.96
CA VAL A 74 -9.17 -13.00 -8.06
C VAL A 74 -10.62 -13.46 -7.95
N ALA A 75 -11.36 -13.37 -9.05
CA ALA A 75 -12.74 -13.80 -9.14
C ALA A 75 -12.84 -15.34 -9.22
N PRO A 76 -14.01 -15.96 -8.98
CA PRO A 76 -14.17 -17.42 -9.01
C PRO A 76 -13.81 -18.08 -10.35
N ASP A 77 -13.83 -17.32 -11.44
CA ASP A 77 -13.42 -17.77 -12.78
C ASP A 77 -11.89 -17.67 -13.01
N GLY A 78 -11.12 -17.32 -11.97
CA GLY A 78 -9.66 -17.17 -12.05
C GLY A 78 -9.19 -15.84 -12.64
N THR A 79 -10.09 -14.91 -12.94
CA THR A 79 -9.73 -13.62 -13.54
C THR A 79 -9.56 -12.52 -12.50
N VAL A 80 -8.77 -11.49 -12.83
CA VAL A 80 -8.75 -10.24 -12.05
C VAL A 80 -9.97 -9.40 -12.46
N PRO A 81 -10.73 -8.83 -11.50
CA PRO A 81 -11.85 -7.94 -11.81
C PRO A 81 -11.42 -6.78 -12.72
N ARG A 82 -12.17 -6.52 -13.80
CA ARG A 82 -11.78 -5.56 -14.85
C ARG A 82 -11.44 -4.16 -14.32
N ASP A 83 -12.22 -3.63 -13.39
CA ASP A 83 -11.97 -2.29 -12.82
C ASP A 83 -10.66 -2.26 -12.01
N VAL A 84 -10.29 -3.37 -11.38
CA VAL A 84 -9.00 -3.50 -10.68
C VAL A 84 -7.86 -3.62 -11.70
N LEU A 85 -8.02 -4.50 -12.70
CA LEU A 85 -7.03 -4.71 -13.74
C LEU A 85 -6.72 -3.41 -14.49
N GLY A 86 -7.73 -2.63 -14.86
CA GLY A 86 -7.53 -1.35 -15.56
C GLY A 86 -6.69 -0.34 -14.78
N VAL A 87 -6.82 -0.31 -13.44
CA VAL A 87 -5.95 0.52 -12.59
C VAL A 87 -4.52 -0.02 -12.56
N LEU A 88 -4.35 -1.34 -12.43
CA LEU A 88 -3.03 -1.98 -12.41
C LEU A 88 -2.28 -1.80 -13.74
N GLU A 89 -2.96 -1.95 -14.87
CA GLU A 89 -2.40 -1.68 -16.20
C GLU A 89 -1.99 -0.21 -16.34
N ALA A 90 -2.81 0.73 -15.84
CA ALA A 90 -2.49 2.15 -15.89
C ALA A 90 -1.30 2.56 -15.01
N VAL A 91 -1.10 1.86 -13.89
CA VAL A 91 0.12 1.97 -13.06
C VAL A 91 1.30 1.33 -13.77
N GLY A 92 1.12 0.13 -14.33
CA GLY A 92 2.15 -0.65 -15.02
C GLY A 92 2.81 0.10 -16.18
N ARG A 93 2.07 0.98 -16.87
CA ARG A 93 2.61 1.84 -17.94
C ARG A 93 3.77 2.75 -17.49
N ASP A 94 3.81 3.12 -16.22
CA ASP A 94 4.82 4.03 -15.66
C ASP A 94 5.75 3.34 -14.66
N ILE A 95 5.75 1.99 -14.60
CA ILE A 95 6.38 1.23 -13.50
C ILE A 95 7.88 1.46 -13.37
N GLU A 96 8.58 1.71 -14.48
CA GLU A 96 10.03 1.99 -14.47
C GLU A 96 10.31 3.32 -13.75
N LYS A 97 9.48 4.33 -13.97
CA LYS A 97 9.59 5.64 -13.33
C LYS A 97 9.20 5.60 -11.84
N LEU A 98 8.27 4.71 -11.47
CA LEU A 98 7.84 4.54 -10.07
C LEU A 98 8.84 3.76 -9.21
N LYS A 99 9.91 3.23 -9.81
CA LYS A 99 10.90 2.35 -9.18
C LYS A 99 12.34 2.84 -9.37
N ASP A 100 12.51 4.11 -9.72
CA ASP A 100 13.81 4.71 -10.01
C ASP A 100 14.48 5.30 -8.75
N GLY A 101 13.86 5.13 -7.57
CA GLY A 101 14.32 5.69 -6.30
C GLY A 101 14.15 7.22 -6.21
N SER A 102 13.52 7.86 -7.19
CA SER A 102 13.30 9.30 -7.26
C SER A 102 11.81 9.62 -7.25
N ARG A 103 11.47 10.82 -6.79
CA ARG A 103 10.08 11.25 -6.73
C ARG A 103 9.64 11.82 -8.07
N SER A 104 8.60 11.22 -8.64
CA SER A 104 8.18 11.43 -10.02
C SER A 104 6.69 11.72 -10.16
N TYR A 105 5.90 11.58 -9.08
CA TYR A 105 4.45 11.78 -9.03
C TYR A 105 3.96 12.47 -7.73
#